data_AF-A0A0N4TFV0-F1
#
_entry.id   AF-A0A0N4TFV0-F1
#
_cell.length_a   1.000
_cell.length_b   1.000
_cell.length_c   1.000
_cell.angle_alpha   90.00
_cell.angle_beta   90.00
_cell.angle_gamma   90.00
#
_symmetry.space_group_name_H-M   'P 1'
#
loop_
_entity.id
_entity.type
_entity.pdbx_description
1 polymer ?
#
loop_
_entity_poly.entity_id
_entity_poly.type
_entity_poly.pdbx_seq_one_letter_code
_entity_poly.pdbx_strand_id
1 'polypeptide(L)'
;MDSKYREVVWKLDERGNMGENLVGLCLLQGTAIHNHLARHLIKLYPKLVNDIFISENYYGLSPLHQAIINEDPAMVSFLLQQGANINQRCYGASFCPDDQKSSRTDSLEHEYVELSLKTCYSGFGFIIISQKYQVYPFPSLPPSLSLSN
;
A
#
# COMPACT_ATOMS: atom_id res chain seq x y z
N MET A 1 -1.40 13.61 -18.94
CA MET A 1 -1.07 12.36 -19.66
C MET A 1 -0.77 11.34 -18.60
N ASP A 2 -1.71 10.42 -18.34
CA ASP A 2 -1.44 9.31 -17.43
C ASP A 2 -0.36 8.43 -18.07
N SER A 3 0.82 8.43 -17.47
CA SER A 3 1.89 7.54 -17.88
C SER A 3 1.40 6.11 -17.72
N LYS A 4 1.50 5.29 -18.76
CA LYS A 4 1.20 3.85 -18.71
C LYS A 4 2.13 3.08 -17.75
N TYR A 5 3.17 3.75 -17.25
CA TYR A 5 4.23 3.16 -16.44
C TYR A 5 4.45 3.97 -15.16
N ARG A 6 4.61 3.26 -14.05
CA ARG A 6 4.99 3.86 -12.77
C ARG A 6 6.47 4.26 -12.80
N GLU A 7 6.76 5.46 -12.32
CA GLU A 7 8.15 5.92 -12.17
C GLU A 7 8.80 5.19 -10.98
N VAL A 8 9.93 4.56 -11.24
CA VAL A 8 10.73 3.83 -10.26
C VAL A 8 12.14 4.40 -10.33
N VAL A 9 12.63 4.95 -9.22
CA VAL A 9 13.80 5.87 -9.22
C VAL A 9 15.09 5.14 -8.85
N TRP A 10 15.01 4.17 -7.94
CA TRP A 10 16.14 3.33 -7.59
C TRP A 10 16.34 2.21 -8.61
N LYS A 11 17.61 1.90 -8.91
CA LYS A 11 18.01 0.83 -9.83
C LYS A 11 17.39 -0.51 -9.41
N LEU A 12 16.84 -1.25 -10.37
CA LEU A 12 16.07 -2.46 -10.08
C LEU A 12 16.94 -3.61 -9.54
N ASP A 13 18.18 -3.68 -9.99
CA ASP A 13 19.20 -4.67 -9.61
C ASP A 13 19.89 -4.35 -8.26
N GLU A 14 19.66 -3.16 -7.69
CA GLU A 14 20.21 -2.74 -6.40
C GLU A 14 19.13 -2.65 -5.30
N ARG A 15 18.05 -3.43 -5.42
CA ARG A 15 16.96 -3.47 -4.43
C ARG A 15 17.13 -4.65 -3.48
N GLY A 16 16.54 -4.49 -2.28
CA GLY A 16 16.51 -5.57 -1.30
C GLY A 16 15.54 -6.70 -1.69
N ASN A 17 15.47 -7.73 -0.86
CA ASN A 17 14.69 -8.94 -1.14
C ASN A 17 13.16 -8.67 -1.20
N MET A 18 12.68 -7.61 -0.55
CA MET A 18 11.28 -7.17 -0.64
C MET A 18 11.06 -6.16 -1.80
N GLY A 19 12.10 -5.88 -2.60
CA GLY A 19 12.07 -4.88 -3.66
C GLY A 19 12.17 -3.44 -3.15
N GLU A 20 12.58 -3.26 -1.90
CA GLU A 20 12.75 -1.98 -1.24
C GLU A 20 14.03 -1.26 -1.68
N ASN A 21 14.02 0.07 -1.52
CA ASN A 21 15.20 0.91 -1.62
C ASN A 21 15.70 1.29 -0.21
N LEU A 22 16.73 2.15 -0.13
CA LEU A 22 17.32 2.57 1.14
C LEU A 22 16.33 3.31 2.07
N VAL A 23 15.40 4.09 1.53
CA VAL A 23 14.33 4.75 2.32
C VAL A 23 13.36 3.71 2.87
N GLY A 24 12.95 2.75 2.04
CA GLY A 24 12.13 1.62 2.45
C GLY A 24 12.77 0.82 3.59
N LEU A 25 14.06 0.50 3.48
CA LEU A 25 14.81 -0.19 4.53
C LEU A 25 14.84 0.61 5.85
N CYS A 26 15.09 1.93 5.78
CA CYS A 26 15.07 2.77 6.98
C CYS A 26 13.70 2.74 7.66
N LEU A 27 12.62 2.86 6.88
CA LEU A 27 11.26 2.86 7.41
C LEU A 27 10.83 1.47 7.89
N LEU A 28 11.29 0.38 7.30
CA LEU A 28 11.06 -0.97 7.80
C LEU A 28 11.65 -1.16 9.21
N GLN A 29 12.84 -0.62 9.46
CA GLN A 29 13.48 -0.71 10.76
C GLN A 29 12.86 0.25 11.79
N GLY A 30 12.36 1.41 11.34
CA GLY A 30 11.46 2.28 12.11
C GLY A 30 12.04 2.97 13.35
N THR A 31 13.35 2.88 13.62
CA THR A 31 13.94 3.58 14.78
C THR A 31 14.18 5.07 14.50
N ALA A 32 14.34 5.87 15.56
CA ALA A 32 14.55 7.32 15.44
C ALA A 32 15.77 7.71 14.57
N ILE A 33 16.81 6.90 14.55
CA ILE A 33 18.01 7.10 13.72
C ILE A 33 17.68 6.83 12.25
N HIS A 34 16.98 5.73 11.96
CA HIS A 34 16.55 5.41 10.60
C HIS A 34 15.58 6.46 10.05
N ASN A 35 14.68 6.98 10.87
CA ASN A 35 13.77 8.05 10.47
C ASN A 35 14.54 9.35 10.14
N HIS A 36 15.61 9.67 10.89
CA HIS A 36 16.49 10.79 10.53
C HIS A 36 17.20 10.57 9.19
N LEU A 37 17.74 9.37 8.96
CA LEU A 37 18.39 9.00 7.70
C LEU A 37 17.42 9.07 6.52
N ALA A 38 16.22 8.51 6.66
CA ALA A 38 15.17 8.55 5.65
C ALA A 38 14.81 10.00 5.27
N ARG A 39 14.63 10.88 6.26
CA ARG A 39 14.37 12.31 5.99
C ARG A 39 15.52 12.97 5.23
N HIS A 40 16.77 12.62 5.55
CA HIS A 40 17.93 13.17 4.86
C HIS A 40 18.00 12.69 3.42
N LEU A 41 17.79 11.39 3.19
CA LEU A 41 17.76 10.78 1.85
C LEU A 41 16.68 11.41 0.96
N ILE A 42 15.48 11.62 1.49
CA ILE A 42 14.38 12.23 0.72
C ILE A 42 14.71 13.69 0.36
N LYS A 43 15.34 14.45 1.26
CA LYS A 43 15.76 15.82 0.94
C LYS A 43 16.81 15.88 -0.17
N LEU A 44 17.74 14.91 -0.20
CA LEU A 44 18.77 14.82 -1.24
C LEU A 44 18.21 14.29 -2.56
N TYR A 45 17.28 13.33 -2.50
CA TYR A 45 16.67 12.67 -3.65
C TYR A 45 15.13 12.71 -3.54
N PRO A 46 14.49 13.86 -3.86
CA PRO A 46 13.06 14.08 -3.60
C PRO A 46 12.13 13.05 -4.22
N LYS A 47 12.48 12.50 -5.39
CA LYS A 47 11.67 11.50 -6.07
C LYS A 47 11.53 10.18 -5.28
N LEU A 48 12.43 9.89 -4.33
CA LEU A 48 12.33 8.70 -3.49
C LEU A 48 11.09 8.69 -2.60
N VAL A 49 10.46 9.84 -2.36
CA VAL A 49 9.24 9.94 -1.54
C VAL A 49 8.08 9.07 -2.08
N ASN A 50 8.06 8.84 -3.40
CA ASN A 50 7.03 8.07 -4.10
C ASN A 50 7.53 6.75 -4.70
N ASP A 51 8.81 6.42 -4.50
CA ASP A 51 9.38 5.16 -5.00
C ASP A 51 8.80 3.98 -4.22
N ILE A 52 8.64 2.83 -4.88
CA ILE A 52 7.87 1.71 -4.34
C ILE A 52 8.70 0.45 -4.15
N PHE A 53 8.14 -0.46 -3.36
CA PHE A 53 8.55 -1.85 -3.33
C PHE A 53 8.07 -2.55 -4.61
N ILE A 54 8.92 -3.41 -5.16
CA ILE A 54 8.67 -4.07 -6.45
C ILE A 54 8.52 -5.59 -6.36
N SER A 55 8.66 -6.19 -5.17
CA SER A 55 8.45 -7.64 -5.02
C SER A 55 6.98 -8.01 -5.13
N GLU A 56 6.69 -9.26 -5.51
CA GLU A 56 5.32 -9.78 -5.63
C GLU A 56 4.47 -9.56 -4.37
N ASN A 57 5.08 -9.76 -3.19
CA ASN A 57 4.39 -9.68 -1.91
C ASN A 57 4.09 -8.25 -1.47
N TYR A 58 4.95 -7.29 -1.84
CA TYR A 58 4.89 -5.90 -1.36
C TYR A 58 4.72 -4.89 -2.48
N TYR A 59 4.37 -5.33 -3.69
CA TYR A 59 4.31 -4.49 -4.87
C TYR A 59 3.47 -3.23 -4.62
N GLY A 60 4.04 -2.06 -4.94
CA GLY A 60 3.39 -0.77 -4.80
C GLY A 60 3.35 -0.20 -3.38
N LEU A 61 3.90 -0.89 -2.37
CA LEU A 61 4.11 -0.32 -1.05
C LEU A 61 5.05 0.88 -1.15
N SER A 62 4.68 2.01 -0.55
CA SER A 62 5.41 3.28 -0.63
C SER A 62 5.86 3.75 0.76
N PRO A 63 6.80 4.71 0.85
CA PRO A 63 7.22 5.29 2.13
C PRO A 63 6.05 5.78 2.98
N LEU A 64 5.01 6.35 2.35
CA LEU A 64 3.82 6.82 3.06
C LEU A 64 3.04 5.67 3.71
N HIS A 65 2.86 4.55 3.00
CA HIS A 65 2.24 3.37 3.56
C HIS A 65 3.03 2.84 4.76
N GLN A 66 4.36 2.76 4.66
CA GLN A 66 5.21 2.28 5.75
C GLN A 66 5.14 3.20 6.96
N ALA A 67 5.11 4.53 6.78
CA ALA A 67 4.98 5.48 7.86
C ALA A 67 3.64 5.35 8.61
N ILE A 68 2.55 5.04 7.88
CA ILE A 68 1.23 4.75 8.47
C ILE A 68 1.27 3.43 9.25
N ILE A 69 1.88 2.38 8.68
CA ILE A 69 2.05 1.07 9.34
C ILE A 69 2.85 1.20 10.64
N ASN A 70 3.86 2.06 10.66
CA ASN A 70 4.69 2.31 11.83
C ASN A 70 4.01 3.22 12.87
N GLU A 71 2.79 3.71 12.60
CA GLU A 71 2.07 4.64 13.47
C GLU A 71 2.90 5.91 13.80
N ASP A 72 3.70 6.40 12.85
CA ASP A 72 4.56 7.59 13.02
C ASP A 72 3.92 8.82 12.32
N PRO A 73 3.07 9.60 13.01
CA PRO A 73 2.42 10.77 12.42
C PRO A 73 3.42 11.87 12.04
N ALA A 74 4.60 11.93 12.67
CA ALA A 74 5.62 12.91 12.33
C ALA A 74 6.27 12.59 10.98
N MET A 75 6.54 11.31 10.72
CA MET A 75 7.01 10.85 9.41
C MET A 75 5.93 11.01 8.34
N VAL A 76 4.67 10.69 8.64
CA VAL A 76 3.54 10.91 7.71
C VAL A 76 3.46 12.38 7.31
N SER A 77 3.46 13.29 8.27
CA SER A 77 3.42 14.73 8.01
C SER A 77 4.61 15.20 7.16
N PHE A 78 5.83 14.72 7.47
CA PHE A 78 7.01 15.02 6.67
C PHE A 78 6.87 14.52 5.21
N LEU A 79 6.45 13.28 5.01
CA LEU A 79 6.30 12.70 3.67
C LEU A 79 5.26 13.46 2.83
N LEU A 80 4.13 13.84 3.44
CA LEU A 80 3.12 14.67 2.78
C LEU A 80 3.68 16.04 2.37
N GLN A 81 4.46 16.69 3.24
CA GLN A 81 5.14 17.95 2.91
C GLN A 81 6.16 17.81 1.77
N GLN A 82 6.74 16.62 1.60
CA GLN A 82 7.67 16.32 0.50
C GLN A 82 6.98 15.86 -0.80
N GLY A 83 5.64 15.87 -0.85
CA GLY A 83 4.88 15.52 -2.06
C GLY A 83 4.60 14.01 -2.21
N ALA A 84 4.51 13.28 -1.10
CA ALA A 84 4.02 11.90 -1.11
C ALA A 84 2.61 11.82 -1.71
N ASN A 85 2.40 10.86 -2.62
CA ASN A 85 1.12 10.65 -3.28
C ASN A 85 0.14 9.90 -2.36
N ILE A 86 -0.88 10.62 -1.89
CA ILE A 86 -1.94 10.08 -1.02
C ILE A 86 -2.83 9.03 -1.70
N ASN A 87 -2.87 9.03 -3.03
CA ASN A 87 -3.67 8.09 -3.84
C ASN A 87 -2.85 6.90 -4.32
N GLN A 88 -1.59 6.78 -3.87
CA GLN A 88 -0.73 5.67 -4.26
C GLN A 88 -1.29 4.38 -3.69
N ARG A 89 -1.33 3.34 -4.52
CA ARG A 89 -1.87 2.03 -4.17
C ARG A 89 -0.78 0.98 -4.15
N CYS A 90 -0.92 0.04 -3.23
CA CYS A 90 -0.13 -1.19 -3.15
C CYS A 90 -1.00 -2.38 -3.55
N TYR A 91 -0.44 -3.31 -4.33
CA TYR A 91 -1.14 -4.49 -4.84
C TYR A 91 -0.44 -5.78 -4.47
N GLY A 92 0.58 -5.73 -3.61
CA GLY A 92 1.32 -6.90 -3.17
C GLY A 92 0.42 -8.03 -2.65
N ALA A 93 0.83 -9.28 -2.88
CA ALA A 93 0.07 -10.46 -2.47
C ALA A 93 -0.22 -10.51 -0.96
N SER A 94 0.66 -9.93 -0.13
CA SER A 94 0.47 -9.82 1.31
C SER A 94 -0.67 -8.87 1.72
N PHE A 95 -1.11 -7.97 0.82
CA PHE A 95 -2.22 -7.04 1.06
C PHE A 95 -3.57 -7.53 0.51
N CYS A 96 -3.60 -8.76 -0.02
CA CYS A 96 -4.81 -9.40 -0.54
C CYS A 96 -5.53 -10.17 0.59
N PRO A 97 -6.86 -10.05 0.72
CA PRO A 97 -7.64 -10.89 1.63
C PRO A 97 -7.42 -12.37 1.36
N ASP A 98 -7.31 -13.17 2.42
CA ASP A 98 -7.04 -14.61 2.32
C ASP A 98 -8.09 -15.35 1.49
N ASP A 99 -9.36 -14.94 1.60
CA ASP A 99 -10.49 -15.50 0.86
C ASP A 99 -10.49 -15.16 -0.64
N GLN A 100 -9.74 -14.15 -1.06
CA GLN A 100 -9.63 -13.72 -2.45
C GLN A 100 -8.32 -14.13 -3.13
N LYS A 101 -7.31 -14.60 -2.38
CA LYS A 101 -5.97 -14.96 -2.92
C LYS A 101 -6.01 -15.96 -4.07
N SER A 102 -6.91 -16.94 -4.03
CA SER A 102 -7.05 -17.95 -5.10
C SER A 102 -7.66 -17.39 -6.38
N SER A 103 -8.37 -16.27 -6.31
CA SER A 103 -9.01 -15.59 -7.45
C SER A 103 -8.15 -14.48 -8.06
N ARG A 104 -6.93 -14.30 -7.54
CA ARG A 104 -6.00 -13.25 -7.96
C ARG A 104 -5.48 -13.54 -9.36
N THR A 105 -5.71 -12.60 -10.27
CA THR A 105 -5.15 -12.63 -11.63
C THR A 105 -4.49 -11.30 -11.99
N ASP A 106 -3.36 -11.40 -12.69
CA ASP A 106 -2.67 -10.24 -13.27
C ASP A 106 -3.25 -9.92 -14.66
N SER A 107 -3.14 -8.65 -15.06
CA SER A 107 -3.60 -8.16 -16.36
C SER A 107 -2.45 -7.49 -17.11
N LEU A 108 -2.43 -7.63 -18.43
CA LEU A 108 -1.50 -6.89 -19.30
C LEU A 108 -1.97 -5.45 -19.56
N GLU A 109 -3.22 -5.13 -19.25
CA GLU A 109 -3.82 -3.83 -19.54
C GLU A 109 -3.68 -2.82 -18.39
N HIS A 110 -3.56 -3.30 -17.15
CA HIS A 110 -3.53 -2.47 -15.97
C HIS A 110 -2.68 -3.05 -14.84
N GLU A 111 -2.21 -2.16 -13.96
CA GLU A 111 -1.33 -2.51 -12.84
C GLU A 111 -2.06 -3.07 -11.60
N TYR A 112 -3.36 -2.77 -11.44
CA TYR A 112 -4.13 -3.30 -10.32
C TYR A 112 -4.44 -4.79 -10.52
N VAL A 113 -4.64 -5.50 -9.42
CA VAL A 113 -4.94 -6.93 -9.42
C VAL A 113 -6.44 -7.15 -9.61
N GLU A 114 -6.80 -8.12 -10.45
CA GLU A 114 -8.19 -8.56 -10.58
C GLU A 114 -8.51 -9.60 -9.50
N LEU A 115 -9.66 -9.44 -8.84
CA LEU A 115 -10.10 -10.28 -7.73
C LEU A 115 -11.59 -10.59 -7.87
N SER A 116 -12.03 -11.70 -7.26
CA SER A 116 -13.44 -12.01 -7.11
C SER A 116 -14.19 -10.89 -6.40
N LEU A 117 -15.33 -10.46 -6.96
CA LEU A 117 -16.21 -9.46 -6.34
C LEU A 117 -16.85 -9.94 -5.02
N LYS A 118 -16.82 -11.25 -4.74
CA LYS A 118 -17.33 -11.82 -3.50
C LYS A 118 -16.20 -11.96 -2.49
N THR A 119 -16.37 -11.36 -1.32
CA THR A 119 -15.49 -11.53 -0.17
C THR A 119 -16.30 -11.74 1.11
N CYS A 120 -15.79 -12.57 2.03
CA CYS A 120 -16.29 -12.70 3.39
C CYS A 120 -15.43 -11.93 4.41
N TYR A 121 -14.53 -11.06 3.94
CA TYR A 121 -13.67 -10.24 4.79
C TYR A 121 -14.49 -9.28 5.66
N SER A 122 -14.33 -9.40 6.98
CA SER A 122 -15.10 -8.68 7.99
C SER A 122 -14.44 -7.38 8.49
N GLY A 123 -13.36 -6.92 7.83
CA GLY A 123 -12.87 -5.54 8.00
C GLY A 123 -11.70 -5.31 8.97
N PHE A 124 -10.93 -6.32 9.36
CA PHE A 124 -9.75 -6.12 10.21
C PHE A 124 -8.44 -6.21 9.41
N GLY A 125 -7.88 -5.06 9.02
CA GLY A 125 -6.55 -4.99 8.41
C GLY A 125 -6.40 -4.06 7.20
N PHE A 126 -5.13 -3.80 6.89
CA PHE A 126 -4.47 -2.95 5.89
C PHE A 126 -4.93 -3.07 4.41
N ILE A 127 -6.09 -3.67 4.16
CA ILE A 127 -6.63 -4.03 2.84
C ILE A 127 -7.30 -2.83 2.15
N ILE A 128 -7.71 -1.83 2.92
CA ILE A 128 -8.43 -0.63 2.44
C ILE A 128 -7.62 0.17 1.40
N ILE A 129 -6.28 0.12 1.48
CA ILE A 129 -5.37 0.84 0.58
C ILE A 129 -5.08 0.09 -0.73
N SER A 130 -5.39 -1.22 -0.81
CA SER A 130 -5.01 -2.07 -1.94
C SER A 130 -6.07 -2.23 -3.02
N GLN A 131 -7.36 -2.04 -2.67
CA GLN A 131 -8.44 -2.35 -3.60
C GLN A 131 -9.15 -1.10 -4.13
N LYS A 132 -9.39 -1.10 -5.44
CA LYS A 132 -10.37 -0.21 -6.06
C LYS A 132 -11.73 -0.64 -5.53
N TYR A 133 -12.21 0.01 -4.47
CA TYR A 133 -13.57 -0.15 -4.01
C TYR A 133 -14.53 -0.08 -5.21
N GLN A 134 -15.11 -1.21 -5.61
CA GLN A 134 -16.53 -1.23 -5.89
C GLN A 134 -17.19 -1.39 -4.52
N VAL A 135 -17.54 -0.25 -3.91
CA VAL A 135 -18.39 -0.21 -2.72
C VAL A 135 -19.70 -0.90 -3.10
N TYR A 136 -19.92 -2.15 -2.69
CA TYR A 136 -21.28 -2.62 -2.54
C TYR A 136 -21.83 -2.04 -1.24
N PRO A 137 -23.05 -1.47 -1.24
CA PRO A 137 -23.66 -0.99 -0.02
C PRO A 137 -23.71 -2.13 0.99
N PHE A 138 -23.49 -1.80 2.26
CA PHE A 138 -23.69 -2.70 3.40
C PHE A 138 -24.88 -3.64 3.13
N PRO A 139 -24.79 -4.95 3.38
CA PRO A 139 -26.00 -5.74 3.47
C PRO A 139 -26.84 -5.09 4.57
N SER A 140 -28.02 -4.59 4.19
CA SER A 140 -29.01 -4.09 5.14
C SER A 140 -29.13 -5.11 6.26
N LEU A 141 -28.97 -4.65 7.51
CA LEU A 141 -29.17 -5.45 8.72
C LEU A 141 -30.37 -6.38 8.52
N PRO A 142 -30.27 -7.66 8.91
CA PRO A 142 -31.44 -8.53 8.87
C PRO A 142 -32.54 -7.89 9.72
N PRO A 143 -33.81 -7.90 9.27
CA PRO A 143 -34.91 -7.38 10.07
C PRO A 143 -34.90 -8.12 11.41
N SER A 144 -34.86 -7.33 12.48
CA SER A 144 -34.94 -7.80 13.87
C SER A 144 -35.99 -8.88 14.00
N LEU A 145 -35.62 -10.01 14.60
CA LEU A 145 -36.53 -11.02 15.11
C LEU A 145 -37.71 -10.32 15.80
N SER A 146 -38.89 -10.49 15.22
CA SER A 146 -40.15 -10.10 15.81
C SER A 146 -40.27 -10.78 17.18
N LEU A 147 -40.21 -9.99 18.26
CA LEU A 147 -40.78 -10.42 19.53
C LEU A 147 -42.30 -10.48 19.31
N SER A 148 -42.80 -11.69 19.03
CA SER A 148 -44.21 -12.02 19.14
C SER A 148 -44.56 -12.16 20.62
N ASN A 149 -45.41 -11.25 21.09
CA ASN A 149 -46.30 -11.29 22.27
C ASN A 149 -45.78 -11.88 23.59
#